data_AF-A0A536XKT5-F1
#
_entry.id   AF-A0A536XKT5-F1
#
_cell.length_a   1.000
_cell.length_b   1.000
_cell.length_c   1.000
_cell.angle_alpha   90.00
_cell.angle_beta   90.00
_cell.angle_gamma   90.00
#
_symmetry.space_group_name_H-M   'P 1'
#
loop_
_entity.id
_entity.type
_entity.pdbx_description
1 polymer ?
#
loop_
_entity_poly.entity_id
_entity_poly.type
_entity_poly.pdbx_seq_one_letter_code
_entity_poly.pdbx_strand_id
1 'polypeptide(L)'
;MMEARGQRHPTELAQFMGVRLALCSEPSSSATWNDSRAKSLTGDAIISARFMRGDNFTFRRAHKTIVVGNHMPKLNAVTQAIRRRMQMVPFRAVFAPVAGTGMRERLQEKALSAVLAWAIKGTVEWVKRGTSPPVRVRLLTEEYLADEDRFGQWLEECCARDESALERSSDLHRNYGASEMVRGRRVMRCSRVTWSEAGLARRRPW
;
A
#
# COMPACT_ATOMS: atom_id res chain seq x y z
N MET A 1 -5.34 -1.89 -9.87
CA MET A 1 -4.49 -1.40 -8.75
C MET A 1 -3.22 -2.23 -8.60
N MET A 2 -3.26 -3.54 -8.90
CA MET A 2 -2.06 -4.40 -9.00
C MET A 2 -1.32 -4.23 -10.32
N GLU A 3 -0.06 -4.64 -10.34
CA GLU A 3 0.70 -4.87 -11.57
C GLU A 3 0.04 -5.96 -12.43
N ALA A 4 0.29 -5.88 -13.73
CA ALA A 4 -0.12 -6.93 -14.67
C ALA A 4 0.88 -7.08 -15.79
N ARG A 5 0.91 -8.27 -16.37
CA ARG A 5 1.71 -8.56 -17.57
C ARG A 5 0.98 -7.98 -18.79
N GLY A 6 1.58 -6.98 -19.43
CA GLY A 6 1.07 -6.32 -20.65
C GLY A 6 0.57 -4.88 -20.45
N GLN A 7 0.37 -4.15 -21.56
CA GLN A 7 -0.24 -2.82 -21.52
C GLN A 7 -1.72 -2.94 -21.17
N ARG A 8 -2.07 -2.52 -19.95
CA ARG A 8 -3.47 -2.39 -19.56
C ARG A 8 -4.07 -1.13 -20.15
N HIS A 9 -5.23 -1.30 -20.79
CA HIS A 9 -5.90 -0.24 -21.51
C HIS A 9 -6.52 0.79 -20.55
N PRO A 10 -6.48 2.11 -20.84
CA PRO A 10 -7.07 3.15 -19.99
C PRO A 10 -8.59 3.01 -19.78
N THR A 11 -9.25 2.13 -20.53
CA THR A 11 -10.67 1.79 -20.38
C THR A 11 -11.01 1.14 -19.04
N GLU A 12 -10.05 0.50 -18.36
CA GLU A 12 -10.28 0.04 -16.98
C GLU A 12 -10.61 1.21 -16.04
N LEU A 13 -10.02 2.38 -16.27
CA LEU A 13 -10.26 3.56 -15.42
C LEU A 13 -11.64 4.17 -15.65
N ALA A 14 -12.22 4.00 -16.86
CA ALA A 14 -13.55 4.50 -17.17
C ALA A 14 -14.63 3.84 -16.29
N GLN A 15 -14.40 2.61 -15.82
CA GLN A 15 -15.31 1.89 -14.93
C GLN A 15 -15.45 2.54 -13.54
N PHE A 16 -14.54 3.44 -13.16
CA PHE A 16 -14.61 4.16 -11.89
C PHE A 16 -15.46 5.44 -11.97
N MET A 17 -15.95 5.81 -13.16
CA MET A 17 -16.83 6.96 -13.33
C MET A 17 -18.15 6.72 -12.59
N GLY A 18 -18.55 7.66 -11.73
CA GLY A 18 -19.81 7.59 -10.97
C GLY A 18 -19.83 6.60 -9.81
N VAL A 19 -18.83 5.73 -9.69
CA VAL A 19 -18.73 4.73 -8.62
C VAL A 19 -18.42 5.39 -7.28
N ARG A 20 -19.08 4.93 -6.21
CA ARG A 20 -18.85 5.39 -4.82
C ARG A 20 -18.03 4.38 -3.99
N LEU A 21 -18.10 3.11 -4.34
CA LEU A 21 -17.33 2.04 -3.71
C LEU A 21 -16.73 1.14 -4.79
N ALA A 22 -15.41 1.09 -4.86
CA ALA A 22 -14.69 0.20 -5.76
C ALA A 22 -14.08 -0.95 -4.97
N LEU A 23 -14.59 -2.16 -5.20
CA LEU A 23 -14.11 -3.39 -4.56
C LEU A 23 -13.15 -4.12 -5.49
N CYS A 24 -11.96 -4.45 -4.98
CA CYS A 24 -11.00 -5.32 -5.66
C CYS A 24 -10.86 -6.60 -4.83
N SER A 25 -11.41 -7.71 -5.33
CA SER A 25 -11.33 -9.00 -4.66
C SER A 25 -10.10 -9.79 -5.12
N GLU A 26 -9.57 -10.61 -4.22
CA GLU A 26 -8.69 -11.74 -4.51
C GLU A 26 -7.37 -11.37 -5.22
N PRO A 27 -6.52 -10.52 -4.62
CA PRO A 27 -5.12 -10.48 -5.04
C PRO A 27 -4.50 -11.87 -4.89
N SER A 28 -3.80 -12.33 -5.93
CA SER A 28 -2.99 -13.54 -5.86
C SER A 28 -1.91 -13.40 -4.79
N SER A 29 -1.42 -14.52 -4.27
CA SER A 29 -0.29 -14.53 -3.31
C SER A 29 0.99 -13.89 -3.86
N SER A 30 1.12 -13.83 -5.18
CA SER A 30 2.21 -13.18 -5.92
C SER A 30 1.89 -11.78 -6.43
N ALA A 31 0.75 -11.20 -6.06
CA ALA A 31 0.36 -9.88 -6.53
C ALA A 31 1.28 -8.79 -5.98
N THR A 32 1.63 -7.83 -6.84
CA THR A 32 2.41 -6.65 -6.47
C THR A 32 1.58 -5.39 -6.73
N TRP A 33 1.66 -4.41 -5.83
CA TRP A 33 1.03 -3.12 -6.03
C TRP A 33 1.67 -2.34 -7.16
N ASN A 34 0.85 -1.75 -8.03
CA ASN A 34 1.32 -0.74 -8.96
C ASN A 34 1.22 0.64 -8.27
N ASP A 35 2.35 1.17 -7.79
CA ASP A 35 2.42 2.41 -7.01
C ASP A 35 1.80 3.62 -7.76
N SER A 36 2.10 3.78 -9.05
CA SER A 36 1.55 4.87 -9.87
C SER A 36 0.02 4.78 -9.97
N ARG A 37 -0.53 3.59 -10.26
CA ARG A 37 -1.98 3.39 -10.31
C ARG A 37 -2.64 3.52 -8.95
N ALA A 38 -2.03 2.99 -7.90
CA ALA A 38 -2.53 3.11 -6.54
C ALA A 38 -2.63 4.58 -6.15
N LYS A 39 -1.59 5.38 -6.43
CA LYS A 39 -1.58 6.84 -6.23
C LYS A 39 -2.67 7.53 -7.03
N SER A 40 -2.81 7.25 -8.32
CA SER A 40 -3.80 7.93 -9.15
C SER A 40 -5.24 7.61 -8.71
N LEU A 41 -5.54 6.34 -8.42
CA LEU A 41 -6.87 5.90 -7.98
C LEU A 41 -7.25 6.36 -6.57
N THR A 42 -6.31 6.80 -5.74
CA THR A 42 -6.58 7.16 -4.34
C THR A 42 -6.25 8.62 -4.00
N GLY A 43 -5.37 9.25 -4.79
CA GLY A 43 -4.83 10.59 -4.57
C GLY A 43 -5.42 11.64 -5.49
N ASP A 44 -5.54 11.34 -6.78
CA ASP A 44 -5.94 12.36 -7.76
C ASP A 44 -7.42 12.72 -7.58
N ALA A 45 -7.72 14.02 -7.66
CA ALA A 45 -9.09 14.51 -7.63
C ALA A 45 -9.81 14.28 -8.97
N ILE A 46 -9.05 14.30 -10.08
CA ILE A 46 -9.54 14.13 -11.45
C ILE A 46 -8.78 12.97 -12.08
N ILE A 47 -9.52 12.05 -12.70
CA ILE A 47 -8.97 10.88 -13.39
C ILE A 47 -9.25 11.03 -14.89
N SER A 48 -8.22 10.84 -15.71
CA SER A 48 -8.35 10.76 -17.17
C SER A 48 -8.55 9.30 -17.59
N ALA A 49 -9.57 9.05 -18.41
CA ALA A 49 -9.88 7.73 -18.93
C ALA A 49 -10.42 7.81 -20.36
N ARG A 50 -10.60 6.65 -21.00
CA ARG A 50 -11.24 6.56 -22.32
C ARG A 50 -12.10 5.33 -22.44
N PHE A 51 -13.25 5.44 -23.08
CA PHE A 51 -14.03 4.26 -23.43
C PHE A 51 -13.32 3.44 -24.53
N MET A 52 -13.71 2.18 -24.68
CA MET A 52 -13.17 1.36 -25.75
C MET A 52 -13.53 1.99 -27.10
N ARG A 53 -12.52 2.33 -27.92
CA ARG A 53 -12.68 3.04 -29.21
C ARG A 53 -13.37 4.42 -29.08
N GLY A 54 -13.31 5.05 -27.91
CA GLY A 54 -13.84 6.40 -27.69
C GLY A 54 -12.75 7.42 -27.36
N ASP A 55 -13.16 8.69 -27.31
CA ASP A 55 -12.28 9.80 -26.94
C ASP A 55 -11.90 9.80 -25.46
N ASN A 56 -10.83 10.51 -25.15
CA ASN A 56 -10.42 10.75 -23.76
C ASN A 56 -11.41 11.68 -23.08
N PHE A 57 -11.75 11.36 -21.85
CA PHE A 57 -12.54 12.22 -20.97
C PHE A 57 -11.93 12.24 -19.58
N THR A 58 -12.37 13.20 -18.78
CA THR A 58 -11.96 13.31 -17.37
C THR A 58 -13.18 13.29 -16.46
N PHE A 59 -13.00 12.80 -15.24
CA PHE A 59 -14.05 12.80 -14.25
C PHE A 59 -13.48 12.98 -12.85
N ARG A 60 -14.29 13.56 -11.95
CA ARG A 60 -13.92 13.70 -10.55
C ARG A 60 -13.98 12.35 -9.83
N ARG A 61 -12.92 12.00 -9.10
CA ARG A 61 -12.90 10.81 -8.26
C ARG A 61 -13.95 10.91 -7.16
N ALA A 62 -14.82 9.90 -7.09
CA ALA A 62 -15.91 9.83 -6.11
C ALA A 62 -15.90 8.54 -5.26
N HIS A 63 -15.04 7.58 -5.60
CA HIS A 63 -15.03 6.25 -4.98
C HIS A 63 -14.07 6.14 -3.80
N LYS A 64 -14.45 5.28 -2.84
CA LYS A 64 -13.53 4.63 -1.89
C LYS A 64 -13.09 3.29 -2.48
N THR A 65 -11.79 3.04 -2.51
CA THR A 65 -11.25 1.73 -2.92
C THR A 65 -11.07 0.84 -1.69
N ILE A 66 -11.55 -0.40 -1.79
CA ILE A 66 -11.32 -1.46 -0.82
C ILE A 66 -10.76 -2.67 -1.56
N VAL A 67 -9.65 -3.19 -1.05
CA VAL A 67 -9.06 -4.44 -1.53
C VAL A 67 -9.30 -5.52 -0.49
N VAL A 68 -9.92 -6.61 -0.90
CA VAL A 68 -10.30 -7.73 -0.03
C VAL A 68 -9.55 -8.97 -0.50
N GLY A 69 -8.87 -9.65 0.42
CA GLY A 69 -8.12 -10.85 0.11
C GLY A 69 -7.52 -11.51 1.33
N ASN A 70 -7.09 -12.75 1.15
CA ASN A 70 -6.40 -13.54 2.17
C ASN A 70 -4.88 -13.36 2.12
N HIS A 71 -4.37 -12.76 1.06
CA HIS A 71 -2.95 -12.48 0.86
C HIS A 71 -2.71 -10.98 0.83
N MET A 72 -1.57 -10.58 1.40
CA MET A 72 -1.10 -9.20 1.38
C MET A 72 -0.21 -9.03 0.14
N PRO A 73 -0.59 -8.18 -0.84
CA PRO A 73 0.22 -7.96 -2.03
C PRO A 73 1.58 -7.38 -1.67
N LYS A 74 2.62 -7.61 -2.48
CA LYS A 74 3.95 -7.04 -2.28
C LYS A 74 4.01 -5.56 -2.68
N LEU A 75 4.91 -4.81 -2.04
CA LEU A 75 5.26 -3.44 -2.42
C LEU A 75 6.66 -3.43 -3.04
N ASN A 76 6.82 -2.74 -4.17
CA ASN A 76 8.14 -2.50 -4.74
C ASN A 76 8.96 -1.51 -3.90
N ALA A 77 8.29 -0.54 -3.29
CA ALA A 77 8.90 0.44 -2.39
C ALA A 77 7.85 1.00 -1.43
N VAL A 78 8.27 1.24 -0.19
CA VAL A 78 7.42 1.86 0.84
C VAL A 78 7.59 3.38 0.78
N THR A 79 6.69 4.05 0.07
CA THR A 79 6.73 5.52 -0.04
C THR A 79 5.85 6.19 1.03
N GLN A 80 6.16 7.43 1.39
CA GLN A 80 5.30 8.24 2.27
C GLN A 80 3.86 8.34 1.73
N ALA A 81 3.73 8.37 0.40
CA ALA A 81 2.44 8.39 -0.27
C ALA A 81 1.61 7.12 0.02
N ILE A 82 2.22 5.92 -0.04
CA ILE A 82 1.57 4.66 0.30
C ILE A 82 1.24 4.62 1.80
N ARG A 83 2.19 5.00 2.66
CA ARG A 83 2.03 5.01 4.13
C ARG A 83 0.82 5.84 4.58
N ARG A 84 0.56 6.97 3.93
CA ARG A 84 -0.60 7.84 4.25
C ARG A 84 -1.95 7.32 3.74
N ARG A 85 -1.96 6.37 2.80
CA ARG A 85 -3.17 5.92 2.09
C ARG A 85 -3.62 4.52 2.48
N MET A 86 -2.68 3.64 2.81
CA MET A 86 -2.95 2.25 3.13
C MET A 86 -3.45 2.11 4.57
N GLN A 87 -4.49 1.29 4.76
CA GLN A 87 -5.01 0.90 6.05
C GLN A 87 -5.41 -0.57 5.98
N MET A 88 -4.83 -1.41 6.83
CA MET A 88 -5.08 -2.84 6.86
C MET A 88 -6.08 -3.19 7.95
N VAL A 89 -7.25 -3.66 7.54
CA VAL A 89 -8.31 -4.05 8.47
C VAL A 89 -8.32 -5.57 8.61
N PRO A 90 -7.93 -6.12 9.78
CA PRO A 90 -7.89 -7.56 9.97
C PRO A 90 -9.29 -8.12 10.23
N PHE A 91 -9.77 -8.97 9.34
CA PHE A 91 -10.98 -9.78 9.54
C PHE A 91 -10.58 -11.15 10.09
N ARG A 92 -10.36 -11.24 11.43
CA ARG A 92 -9.92 -12.48 12.10
C ARG A 92 -11.06 -13.31 12.71
N ALA A 93 -12.29 -12.83 12.63
CA ALA A 93 -13.44 -13.55 13.17
C ALA A 93 -13.68 -14.81 12.33
N VAL A 94 -13.57 -15.97 12.98
CA VAL A 94 -13.98 -17.24 12.39
C VAL A 94 -15.37 -17.55 12.92
N PHE A 95 -16.33 -17.55 12.02
CA PHE A 95 -17.68 -17.98 12.35
C PHE A 95 -17.71 -19.50 12.18
N ALA A 96 -18.13 -20.23 13.21
CA ALA A 96 -18.49 -21.63 13.05
C ALA A 96 -19.51 -21.74 11.90
N PRO A 97 -19.56 -22.85 11.14
CA PRO A 97 -20.60 -23.05 10.16
C PRO A 97 -21.94 -22.97 10.89
N VAL A 98 -22.57 -21.80 10.83
CA VAL A 98 -23.91 -21.61 11.35
C VAL A 98 -24.75 -22.53 10.49
N ALA A 99 -25.36 -23.55 11.10
CA ALA A 99 -26.24 -24.47 10.41
C ALA A 99 -27.31 -23.63 9.68
N GLY A 100 -27.21 -23.58 8.35
CA GLY A 100 -28.14 -22.81 7.53
C GLY A 100 -27.48 -22.22 6.30
N THR A 101 -27.94 -22.69 5.13
CA THR A 101 -27.93 -21.89 3.91
C THR A 101 -28.65 -20.56 4.16
N GLY A 102 -28.32 -19.50 3.43
CA GLY A 102 -29.10 -18.26 3.49
C GLY A 102 -28.56 -17.14 4.40
N MET A 103 -27.29 -17.17 4.83
CA MET A 103 -26.72 -16.12 5.71
C MET A 103 -26.79 -14.72 5.07
N ARG A 104 -26.55 -14.64 3.77
CA ARG A 104 -26.58 -13.37 3.02
C ARG A 104 -27.98 -12.76 3.06
N GLU A 105 -28.99 -13.57 2.78
CA GLU A 105 -30.40 -13.21 2.74
C GLU A 105 -30.86 -12.76 4.14
N ARG A 106 -30.49 -13.52 5.18
CA ARG A 106 -30.76 -13.15 6.58
C ARG A 106 -30.11 -11.82 6.98
N LEU A 107 -28.88 -11.55 6.54
CA LEU A 107 -28.22 -10.27 6.80
C LEU A 107 -28.91 -9.12 6.05
N GLN A 108 -29.34 -9.35 4.81
CA GLN A 108 -30.07 -8.36 4.03
C GLN A 108 -31.42 -8.02 4.67
N GLU A 109 -32.17 -9.03 5.11
CA GLU A 109 -33.47 -8.82 5.75
C GLU A 109 -33.37 -8.20 7.14
N LYS A 110 -32.45 -8.69 7.98
CA LYS A 110 -32.44 -8.37 9.41
C LYS A 110 -31.46 -7.27 9.81
N ALA A 111 -30.39 -7.06 9.05
CA ALA A 111 -29.28 -6.20 9.47
C ALA A 111 -29.09 -4.96 8.58
N LEU A 112 -29.68 -4.89 7.38
CA LEU A 112 -29.40 -3.82 6.43
C LEU A 112 -29.73 -2.42 6.99
N SER A 113 -30.89 -2.27 7.64
CA SER A 113 -31.30 -1.02 8.29
C SER A 113 -30.34 -0.62 9.41
N ALA A 114 -29.92 -1.57 10.24
CA ALA A 114 -28.96 -1.35 11.31
C ALA A 114 -27.57 -0.96 10.78
N VAL A 115 -27.09 -1.62 9.72
CA VAL A 115 -25.81 -1.32 9.06
C VAL A 115 -25.85 0.08 8.44
N LEU A 116 -26.95 0.46 7.79
CA LEU A 116 -27.11 1.80 7.24
C LEU A 116 -27.12 2.87 8.35
N ALA A 117 -27.87 2.65 9.43
CA ALA A 117 -27.89 3.55 10.57
C ALA A 117 -26.50 3.70 11.20
N TRP A 118 -25.74 2.59 11.30
CA TRP A 118 -24.35 2.61 11.76
C TRP A 118 -23.44 3.40 10.80
N ALA A 119 -23.57 3.23 9.49
CA ALA A 119 -22.80 3.97 8.50
C ALA A 119 -23.10 5.48 8.51
N ILE A 120 -24.36 5.88 8.71
CA ILE A 120 -24.76 7.30 8.85
C ILE A 120 -24.11 7.90 10.10
N LYS A 121 -24.23 7.21 11.25
CA LYS A 121 -23.56 7.64 12.50
C LYS A 121 -22.05 7.76 12.31
N GLY A 122 -21.43 6.78 11.65
CA GLY A 122 -20.01 6.81 11.32
C GLY A 122 -19.62 7.99 10.43
N THR A 123 -20.48 8.38 9.49
CA THR A 123 -20.25 9.54 8.63
C THR A 123 -20.22 10.84 9.42
N VAL A 124 -21.16 11.02 10.36
CA VAL A 124 -21.20 12.20 11.25
C VAL A 124 -19.92 12.31 12.08
N GLU A 125 -19.46 11.21 12.67
CA GLU A 125 -18.23 11.20 13.46
C GLU A 125 -16.97 11.42 12.60
N TRP A 126 -16.95 10.85 11.39
CA TRP A 126 -15.87 11.06 10.44
C TRP A 126 -15.75 12.53 10.01
N VAL A 127 -16.86 13.22 9.75
CA VAL A 127 -16.84 14.65 9.39
C VAL A 127 -16.27 15.50 10.53
N LYS A 128 -16.58 15.17 11.80
CA LYS A 128 -16.12 15.94 12.96
C LYS A 128 -14.65 15.73 13.29
N ARG A 129 -14.16 14.49 13.23
CA ARG A 129 -12.84 14.10 13.79
C ARG A 129 -11.86 13.59 12.73
N GLY A 130 -12.29 13.47 11.48
CA GLY A 130 -11.52 12.83 10.42
C GLY A 130 -11.40 11.31 10.60
N THR A 131 -10.46 10.70 9.88
CA THR A 131 -10.17 9.28 10.02
C THR A 131 -9.22 9.03 11.19
N SER A 132 -9.70 8.33 12.22
CA SER A 132 -8.88 7.84 13.33
C SER A 132 -8.93 6.30 13.35
N PRO A 133 -8.02 5.62 12.64
CA PRO A 133 -8.02 4.16 12.59
C PRO A 133 -7.76 3.57 13.99
N PRO A 134 -8.44 2.47 14.39
CA PRO A 134 -8.16 1.79 15.65
C PRO A 134 -6.70 1.34 15.75
N VAL A 135 -6.20 1.22 16.99
CA VAL A 135 -4.80 0.81 17.26
C VAL A 135 -4.42 -0.47 16.51
N ARG A 136 -5.31 -1.46 16.47
CA ARG A 136 -5.06 -2.73 15.76
C ARG A 136 -4.86 -2.56 14.25
N VAL A 137 -5.59 -1.63 13.62
CA VAL A 137 -5.44 -1.31 12.19
C VAL A 137 -4.11 -0.60 11.97
N ARG A 138 -3.77 0.36 12.84
CA ARG A 138 -2.48 1.07 12.81
C ARG A 138 -1.30 0.12 12.90
N LEU A 139 -1.27 -0.73 13.94
CA LEU A 139 -0.17 -1.66 14.18
C LEU A 139 -0.01 -2.65 13.04
N LEU A 140 -1.09 -3.27 12.54
CA LEU A 140 -1.01 -4.20 11.42
C LEU A 140 -0.51 -3.52 10.13
N THR A 141 -0.96 -2.29 9.89
CA THR A 141 -0.50 -1.52 8.72
C THR A 141 0.97 -1.17 8.86
N GLU A 142 1.42 -0.76 10.06
CA GLU A 142 2.83 -0.43 10.34
C GLU A 142 3.73 -1.66 10.22
N GLU A 143 3.31 -2.82 10.74
CA GLU A 143 3.98 -4.11 10.63
C GLU A 143 4.18 -4.49 9.16
N TYR A 144 3.10 -4.53 8.37
CA TYR A 144 3.19 -4.83 6.95
C TYR A 144 4.10 -3.86 6.18
N LEU A 145 4.01 -2.56 6.47
CA LEU A 145 4.87 -1.56 5.81
C LEU A 145 6.33 -1.70 6.23
N ALA A 146 6.62 -2.10 7.47
CA ALA A 146 7.97 -2.37 7.92
C ALA A 146 8.54 -3.63 7.25
N ASP A 147 7.74 -4.69 7.13
CA ASP A 147 8.11 -5.94 6.47
C ASP A 147 8.44 -5.75 4.97
N GLU A 148 7.74 -4.82 4.32
CA GLU A 148 7.97 -4.49 2.91
C GLU A 148 9.06 -3.41 2.69
N ASP A 149 9.53 -2.73 3.74
CA ASP A 149 10.60 -1.71 3.66
C ASP A 149 12.00 -2.34 3.64
N ARG A 150 12.35 -2.95 2.51
CA ARG A 150 13.62 -3.66 2.34
C ARG A 150 14.84 -2.76 2.55
N PHE A 151 14.74 -1.51 2.12
CA PHE A 151 15.81 -0.52 2.25
C PHE A 151 15.98 -0.10 3.70
N GLY A 152 14.88 0.19 4.41
CA GLY A 152 14.90 0.47 5.85
C GLY A 152 15.52 -0.67 6.64
N GLN A 153 15.13 -1.91 6.37
CA GLN A 153 15.71 -3.09 7.03
C GLN A 153 17.21 -3.24 6.72
N TRP A 154 17.62 -3.04 5.47
CA TRP A 154 19.05 -3.07 5.12
C TRP A 154 19.84 -1.98 5.84
N LEU A 155 19.30 -0.76 5.92
CA LEU A 155 19.92 0.34 6.68
C LEU A 155 20.07 0.01 8.17
N GLU A 156 19.17 -0.78 8.75
CA GLU A 156 19.26 -1.17 10.16
C GLU A 156 20.22 -2.34 10.40
N GLU A 157 20.27 -3.30 9.48
CA GLU A 157 21.07 -4.51 9.64
C GLU A 157 22.52 -4.34 9.18
N CYS A 158 22.73 -3.63 8.07
CA CYS A 158 24.01 -3.53 7.37
C CYS A 158 24.68 -2.17 7.57
N CYS A 159 23.93 -1.15 7.99
CA CYS A 159 24.47 0.18 8.22
C CYS A 159 24.49 0.55 9.71
N ALA A 160 25.58 1.19 10.14
CA ALA A 160 25.57 1.93 11.40
C ALA A 160 25.15 3.37 11.11
N ARG A 161 24.42 4.01 12.03
CA ARG A 161 24.01 5.40 11.91
C ARG A 161 24.95 6.24 12.76
N ASP A 162 25.81 7.03 12.11
CA ASP A 162 26.77 7.92 12.76
C ASP A 162 26.80 9.23 11.97
N GLU A 163 26.46 10.34 12.63
CA GLU A 163 26.35 11.67 12.02
C GLU A 163 27.69 12.18 11.45
N SER A 164 28.82 11.65 11.95
CA SER A 164 30.16 12.06 11.55
C SER A 164 30.77 11.23 10.43
N ALA A 165 30.09 10.16 10.01
CA ALA A 165 30.65 9.22 9.06
C ALA A 165 30.26 9.50 7.60
N LEU A 166 31.15 9.13 6.69
CA LEU A 166 31.03 9.36 5.26
C LEU A 166 31.39 8.08 4.52
N GLU A 167 30.51 7.66 3.62
CA GLU A 167 30.75 6.53 2.74
C GLU A 167 30.36 6.86 1.31
N ARG A 168 30.98 6.15 0.36
CA ARG A 168 30.70 6.40 -1.05
C ARG A 168 29.34 5.81 -1.39
N SER A 169 28.51 6.62 -2.05
CA SER A 169 27.21 6.17 -2.58
C SER A 169 27.33 4.89 -3.44
N SER A 170 28.42 4.76 -4.21
CA SER A 170 28.71 3.56 -5.01
C SER A 170 28.94 2.31 -4.17
N ASP A 171 29.59 2.44 -3.01
CA ASP A 171 29.91 1.33 -2.12
C ASP A 171 28.67 0.88 -1.36
N LEU A 172 27.85 1.84 -0.93
CA LEU A 172 26.55 1.61 -0.32
C LEU A 172 25.56 0.96 -1.30
N HIS A 173 25.50 1.44 -2.55
CA HIS A 173 24.64 0.84 -3.57
C HIS A 173 25.07 -0.60 -3.90
N ARG A 174 26.40 -0.85 -4.00
CA ARG A 174 26.93 -2.21 -4.19
C ARG A 174 26.59 -3.12 -3.01
N ASN A 175 26.73 -2.63 -1.78
CA ASN A 175 26.38 -3.38 -0.57
C ASN A 175 24.88 -3.70 -0.52
N TYR A 176 24.03 -2.71 -0.81
CA TYR A 176 22.58 -2.91 -0.89
C TYR A 176 22.21 -3.97 -1.93
N GLY A 177 22.76 -3.86 -3.16
CA GLY A 177 22.53 -4.85 -4.22
C GLY A 177 22.98 -6.27 -3.83
N ALA A 178 24.12 -6.39 -3.13
CA ALA A 178 24.59 -7.67 -2.61
C ALA A 178 23.66 -8.23 -1.52
N SER A 179 23.13 -7.38 -0.64
CA SER A 179 22.19 -7.79 0.42
C SER A 179 20.86 -8.30 -0.14
N GLU A 180 20.32 -7.67 -1.20
CA GLU A 180 19.12 -8.12 -1.92
C GLU A 180 19.34 -9.49 -2.59
N MET A 181 20.52 -9.70 -3.20
CA MET A 181 20.88 -11.00 -3.80
C MET A 181 20.99 -12.12 -2.74
N VAL A 182 21.54 -11.81 -1.57
CA VAL A 182 21.70 -12.76 -0.45
C VAL A 182 20.37 -13.02 0.27
N ARG A 183 19.46 -12.05 0.37
CA ARG A 183 18.11 -12.30 0.88
C ARG A 183 17.29 -13.24 -0.03
N GLY A 184 17.59 -13.26 -1.33
CA GLY A 184 17.08 -14.26 -2.27
C GLY A 184 17.67 -15.68 -2.13
N ARG A 185 18.82 -15.85 -1.46
CA ARG A 185 19.50 -17.13 -1.17
C ARG A 185 20.24 -17.07 0.17
N ARG A 186 19.65 -17.63 1.24
CA ARG A 186 20.18 -17.74 2.63
C ARG A 186 21.62 -17.23 2.86
N VAL A 187 21.69 -16.10 3.58
CA VAL A 187 22.66 -15.60 4.57
C VAL A 187 24.16 -15.62 4.21
N MET A 188 24.73 -14.42 4.12
CA MET A 188 26.03 -14.09 4.70
C MET A 188 25.96 -12.76 5.46
N ARG A 189 26.60 -12.74 6.64
CA ARG A 189 26.84 -11.55 7.46
C ARG A 189 27.93 -10.71 6.77
N CYS A 190 27.70 -9.43 6.52
CA CYS A 190 28.71 -8.53 5.95
C CYS A 190 28.76 -7.18 6.68
N SER A 191 29.96 -6.63 6.75
CA SER A 191 30.47 -5.59 7.67
C SER A 191 29.87 -4.18 7.51
N ARG A 192 29.80 -3.46 8.65
CA ARG A 192 29.29 -2.09 8.89
C ARG A 192 29.65 -1.08 7.79
N VAL A 193 28.67 -0.26 7.40
CA VAL A 193 28.85 0.95 6.57
C VAL A 193 27.95 2.10 7.08
N THR A 194 28.38 3.36 7.07
CA THR A 194 27.70 4.50 7.75
C THR A 194 27.45 5.71 6.80
N TRP A 195 26.38 6.51 7.00
CA TRP A 195 25.89 7.57 6.08
C TRP A 195 25.88 9.00 6.67
N SER A 196 26.00 10.03 5.82
CA SER A 196 25.55 11.43 6.10
C SER A 196 25.02 12.18 4.87
N GLU A 197 24.02 13.07 5.08
CA GLU A 197 23.41 13.99 4.10
C GLU A 197 23.88 15.45 4.34
N ALA A 198 25.03 15.86 3.80
CA ALA A 198 25.32 17.28 3.52
C ALA A 198 26.62 17.44 2.72
N GLY A 199 26.56 18.24 1.66
CA GLY A 199 27.61 18.38 0.67
C GLY A 199 28.82 19.27 1.03
N LEU A 200 29.84 19.10 0.18
CA LEU A 200 30.91 20.05 -0.20
C LEU A 200 31.80 20.64 0.91
N ALA A 201 32.97 20.03 1.11
CA ALA A 201 34.20 20.79 1.42
C ALA A 201 35.49 20.04 1.01
N ARG A 202 36.04 20.48 -0.13
CA ARG A 202 37.45 20.55 -0.58
C ARG A 202 38.45 19.46 -0.15
N ARG A 203 39.02 18.80 -1.17
CA ARG A 203 40.41 18.27 -1.15
C ARG A 203 41.39 19.37 -0.72
N ARG A 204 42.35 19.02 0.15
CA ARG A 204 43.65 19.69 0.18
C ARG A 204 44.77 18.67 -0.14
N PRO A 205 45.80 19.07 -0.91
CA PRO A 205 47.03 18.30 -1.10
C PRO A 205 47.80 18.31 0.24
N TRP A 206 48.64 17.32 0.57
CA TRP A 206 49.76 16.76 -0.18
C TRP A 206 49.88 15.25 0.04
#